data_AF-A0A832K3B4-F1
#
_entry.id   AF-A0A832K3B4-F1
#
_cell.length_a   1.000
_cell.length_b   1.000
_cell.length_c   1.000
_cell.angle_alpha   90.00
_cell.angle_beta   90.00
_cell.angle_gamma   90.00
#
_symmetry.space_group_name_H-M   'P 1'
#
loop_
_entity.id
_entity.type
_entity.pdbx_description
1 polymer ?
#
loop_
_entity_poly.entity_id
_entity_poly.type
_entity_poly.pdbx_seq_one_letter_code
_entity_poly.pdbx_strand_id
1 'polypeptide(L)' 'MNAMSGRKGDREYVVGLDIGTSKVAALVGECNADGQLGLIGYGQH' A
#
# COMPACT_ATOMS: atom_id res chain seq x y z
N MET A 1 18.85 7.12 0.17
CA MET A 1 17.58 6.81 0.89
C MET A 1 16.94 8.14 1.21
N ASN A 2 15.85 8.49 0.51
CA ASN A 2 15.33 9.86 0.48
C ASN A 2 14.62 10.20 1.79
N ALA A 3 14.76 11.45 2.23
CA ALA A 3 14.33 11.92 3.55
C ALA A 3 12.80 11.86 3.73
N MET A 4 12.38 11.19 4.80
CA MET A 4 11.00 11.12 5.26
C MET A 4 10.61 12.48 5.87
N SER A 5 9.99 13.35 5.06
CA SER A 5 9.48 14.65 5.54
C SER A 5 8.11 14.44 6.17
N GLY A 6 8.07 14.42 7.50
CA GLY A 6 6.85 14.21 8.28
C GLY A 6 5.89 15.40 8.22
N ARG A 7 4.69 15.17 7.68
CA ARG A 7 3.47 15.90 8.08
C ARG A 7 2.65 14.96 8.97
N LYS A 8 2.34 15.40 10.19
CA LYS A 8 1.46 14.67 11.12
C LYS A 8 0.11 14.45 10.45
N GLY A 9 -0.17 13.22 10.02
CA GLY A 9 -1.45 12.81 9.42
C GLY A 9 -1.36 12.17 8.04
N ASP A 10 -0.18 12.15 7.41
CA ASP A 10 0.00 11.44 6.13
C ASP A 10 0.03 9.93 6.42
N ARG A 11 -1.10 9.24 6.16
CA ARG A 11 -1.15 7.77 6.19
C ARG A 11 -0.39 7.25 4.99
N GLU A 12 0.63 6.44 5.24
CA GLU A 12 1.43 5.82 4.19
C GLU A 12 0.76 4.51 3.74
N TYR A 13 0.36 4.48 2.47
CA TYR A 13 -0.19 3.28 1.84
C TYR A 13 0.87 2.56 1.02
N VAL A 14 0.86 1.23 1.12
CA VAL A 14 1.64 0.34 0.27
C VAL A 14 0.66 -0.38 -0.65
N VAL A 15 0.95 -0.37 -1.94
CA VAL A 15 0.13 -1.05 -2.95
C VAL A 15 0.94 -2.14 -3.62
N GLY A 16 0.48 -3.38 -3.50
CA GLY A 16 0.96 -4.49 -4.32
C GLY A 16 0.16 -4.54 -5.62
N LEU A 17 0.84 -4.39 -6.75
CA LEU A 17 0.24 -4.48 -8.08
C LEU A 17 0.72 -5.76 -8.76
N ASP A 18 -0.22 -6.64 -9.10
CA ASP A 18 0.04 -7.83 -9.92
C ASP A 18 -0.55 -7.62 -11.32
N ILE A 19 0.29 -7.79 -12.34
CA ILE A 19 -0.07 -7.56 -13.74
C ILE A 19 0.01 -8.89 -14.47
N GLY A 20 -1.14 -9.54 -14.59
CA GLY A 20 -1.32 -10.71 -15.43
C GLY A 20 -1.56 -10.32 -16.88
N THR A 21 -1.43 -11.28 -17.79
CA THR A 21 -1.70 -11.07 -19.22
C THR A 21 -3.18 -10.80 -19.51
N SER A 22 -4.08 -11.32 -18.68
CA SER A 22 -5.54 -11.23 -18.89
C SER A 22 -6.25 -10.32 -17.90
N LYS A 23 -5.64 -10.01 -16.76
CA LYS A 23 -6.24 -9.22 -15.68
C LYS A 23 -5.16 -8.51 -14.86
N VAL A 24 -5.55 -7.43 -14.21
CA VAL A 24 -4.74 -6.70 -13.23
C VAL A 24 -5.38 -6.81 -11.86
N ALA A 25 -4.58 -7.01 -10.82
CA ALA A 25 -5.03 -7.03 -9.42
C ALA A 25 -4.20 -6.09 -8.55
N ALA A 26 -4.83 -5.51 -7.54
CA ALA A 26 -4.20 -4.61 -6.59
C ALA A 26 -4.61 -4.96 -5.15
N LEU A 27 -3.64 -4.97 -4.24
CA LEU A 27 -3.82 -5.06 -2.80
C LEU A 27 -3.32 -3.76 -2.17
N VAL A 28 -4.12 -3.18 -1.28
CA VAL A 28 -3.76 -1.94 -0.58
C VAL A 28 -3.60 -2.25 0.90
N GLY A 29 -2.46 -1.86 1.46
CA GLY A 29 -2.19 -1.95 2.89
C GLY A 29 -1.77 -0.62 3.48
N GLU A 30 -1.98 -0.46 4.78
CA GLU A 30 -1.53 0.65 5.60
C GLU A 30 -0.46 0.14 6.57
N CYS A 31 0.65 0.87 6.69
CA CYS A 31 1.69 0.53 7.65
C CYS A 31 1.29 1.02 9.04
N ASN A 32 1.10 0.09 9.97
CA ASN A 32 0.76 0.38 11.35
C ASN A 32 2.00 0.86 12.11
N ALA A 33 1.78 1.54 13.25
CA ALA A 33 2.84 2.04 14.11
C ALA A 33 3.75 0.94 14.72
N ASP A 34 3.30 -0.31 14.70
CA ASP A 34 4.07 -1.49 15.13
C ASP A 34 4.92 -2.10 14.00
N GLY A 35 4.91 -1.48 12.80
CA GLY A 35 5.63 -1.93 11.62
C GLY A 35 4.94 -3.08 10.86
N GLN A 36 3.72 -3.45 11.24
CA GLN A 36 2.92 -4.43 10.51
C GLN A 36 2.17 -3.78 9.36
N LEU A 37 2.02 -4.51 8.25
CA LEU A 37 1.18 -4.08 7.14
C LEU A 37 -0.24 -4.61 7.33
N GLY A 38 -1.19 -3.72 7.61
CA GLY A 38 -2.61 -4.04 7.67
C GLY A 38 -3.24 -3.96 6.29
N LEU A 39 -3.96 -5.01 5.87
CA LEU A 39 -4.61 -5.04 4.55
C LEU A 39 -5.98 -4.33 4.63
N ILE A 40 -6.17 -3.30 3.80
CA ILE A 40 -7.36 -2.43 3.85
C ILE A 40 -8.18 -2.41 2.55
N GLY A 41 -7.66 -2.96 1.45
CA GLY A 41 -8.37 -2.97 0.18
C GLY A 41 -7.86 -3.99 -0.83
N TYR A 42 -8.75 -4.39 -1.73
CA TYR A 42 -8.48 -5.28 -2.86
C TYR A 42 -9.25 -4.81 -4.10
N GLY A 43 -8.64 -4.92 -5.28
CA GLY A 43 -9.28 -4.68 -6.56
C GLY A 43 -8.75 -5.63 -7.64
N GLN A 44 -9.60 -5.98 -8.60
CA GLN A 44 -9.22 -6.76 -9.78
C GLN A 44 -10.07 -6.33 -10.98
N HIS A 45 -9.50 -6.35 -12.17
CA HIS A 45 -10.21 -6.15 -13.45
C HIS A 45 -9.62 -7.08 -14.51
#